data_AF-A0A9D9XB92-F1
#
_entry.id   AF-A0A9D9XB92-F1
#
_cell.length_a   1.000
_cell.length_b   1.000
_cell.length_c   1.000
_cell.angle_alpha   90.00
_cell.angle_beta   90.00
_cell.angle_gamma   90.00
#
_symmetry.space_group_name_H-M   'P 1'
#
loop_
_entity.id
_entity.type
_entity.pdbx_description
1 polymer ?
#
loop_
_entity_poly.entity_id
_entity_poly.type
_entity_poly.pdbx_seq_one_letter_code
_entity_poly.pdbx_strand_id
1 'polypeptide(L)'
;CTHYPILQSVIESKLPKTIRVISQGQIVAQSLVDYLARHPEMDAQCTQKGTTEYLTTENATVFEEKASRLLEKSIRATTIHL
;
A
#
# COMPACT_ATOMS: atom_id res chain seq x y z
N CYS A 1 -7.02 -8.30 -4.76
CA CYS A 1 -7.70 -7.05 -4.37
C CYS A 1 -6.88 -6.38 -3.27
N THR A 2 -6.53 -5.09 -3.41
CA THR A 2 -5.68 -4.34 -2.46
C THR A 2 -6.34 -4.08 -1.10
N HIS A 3 -7.67 -4.17 -1.01
CA HIS A 3 -8.42 -3.85 0.22
C HIS A 3 -8.68 -5.05 1.15
N TYR A 4 -8.44 -6.28 0.70
CA TYR A 4 -8.70 -7.48 1.50
C TYR A 4 -7.88 -7.63 2.79
N PRO A 5 -6.67 -7.07 2.92
CA PRO A 5 -5.96 -7.07 4.20
C PRO A 5 -6.78 -6.44 5.35
N ILE A 6 -7.66 -5.47 5.07
CA ILE A 6 -8.55 -4.84 6.06
C ILE A 6 -9.52 -5.86 6.66
N LEU A 7 -9.92 -6.85 5.86
CA LEU A 7 -10.87 -7.89 6.24
C LEU A 7 -10.18 -9.20 6.64
N GLN A 8 -8.85 -9.22 6.74
CA GLN A 8 -8.08 -10.46 6.90
C GLN A 8 -8.54 -11.26 8.13
N SER A 9 -8.72 -10.60 9.27
CA SER A 9 -9.20 -11.26 10.51
C SER A 9 -10.59 -11.90 10.34
N VAL A 10 -11.50 -11.20 9.65
CA VAL A 10 -12.85 -11.71 9.35
C VAL A 10 -12.75 -12.91 8.41
N ILE A 11 -11.95 -12.81 7.34
CA ILE A 11 -11.75 -13.90 6.37
C ILE A 11 -11.17 -15.13 7.07
N GLU A 12 -10.09 -14.96 7.86
CA GLU A 12 -9.45 -16.04 8.61
C GLU A 12 -10.41 -16.70 9.59
N SER A 13 -11.29 -15.94 10.25
CA SER A 13 -12.29 -16.50 11.18
C SER A 13 -13.33 -17.41 10.51
N LYS A 14 -13.50 -17.30 9.19
CA LYS A 14 -14.47 -18.08 8.40
C LYS A 14 -13.83 -19.26 7.68
N LEU A 15 -12.50 -19.37 7.67
CA LEU A 15 -11.78 -20.42 6.98
C LEU A 15 -11.30 -21.51 7.94
N PRO A 16 -11.20 -22.78 7.47
CA PRO A 16 -10.51 -23.83 8.22
C PRO A 16 -9.06 -23.45 8.51
N LYS A 17 -8.53 -23.88 9.67
CA LYS A 17 -7.13 -23.62 10.08
C LYS A 17 -6.08 -24.17 9.11
N THR A 18 -6.46 -25.10 8.23
CA THR A 18 -5.59 -25.64 7.18
C THR A 18 -5.39 -24.68 6.00
N ILE A 19 -6.21 -23.64 5.89
CA ILE A 19 -6.11 -22.62 4.84
C ILE A 19 -5.38 -21.41 5.41
N ARG A 20 -4.25 -21.06 4.79
CA ARG A 20 -3.50 -19.86 5.10
C ARG A 20 -3.96 -18.71 4.21
N VAL A 21 -4.41 -17.61 4.81
CA VAL A 21 -4.67 -16.36 4.08
C VAL A 21 -3.34 -15.68 3.81
N ILE A 22 -3.15 -15.22 2.57
CA ILE A 22 -1.90 -14.59 2.12
C ILE A 22 -2.22 -13.14 1.73
N SER A 23 -1.50 -12.19 2.33
CA SER A 23 -1.58 -10.77 1.98
C SER A 23 -0.53 -10.42 0.91
N GLN A 24 -0.99 -9.75 -0.15
CA GLN A 24 -0.14 -9.37 -1.28
C GLN A 24 0.87 -8.27 -0.93
N GLY A 25 0.56 -7.39 0.04
CA GLY A 25 1.37 -6.20 0.33
C GLY A 25 2.83 -6.54 0.69
N GLN A 26 3.03 -7.49 1.60
CA GLN A 26 4.37 -7.91 2.03
C GLN A 26 5.14 -8.60 0.90
N ILE A 27 4.46 -9.41 0.09
CA ILE A 27 5.09 -10.09 -1.06
C ILE A 27 5.57 -9.05 -2.07
N VAL A 28 4.73 -8.08 -2.43
CA VAL A 28 5.08 -7.05 -3.41
C VAL A 28 6.22 -6.16 -2.88
N ALA A 29 6.19 -5.77 -1.61
CA ALA A 29 7.28 -5.00 -1.00
C ALA A 29 8.62 -5.75 -1.05
N GLN A 30 8.63 -7.04 -0.70
CA GLN A 30 9.85 -7.86 -0.77
C GLN A 30 10.34 -8.04 -2.21
N SER A 31 9.42 -8.23 -3.16
CA SER A 31 9.74 -8.32 -4.58
C SER A 31 10.32 -7.00 -5.13
N LEU A 32 9.87 -5.84 -4.64
CA LEU A 32 10.45 -4.55 -5.02
C LEU A 32 11.89 -4.41 -4.52
N VAL A 33 12.18 -4.82 -3.29
CA VAL A 33 13.56 -4.83 -2.76
C VAL A 33 14.47 -5.69 -3.62
N ASP A 34 14.03 -6.91 -3.94
CA ASP A 34 14.78 -7.81 -4.83
C ASP A 34 14.95 -7.22 -6.24
N TYR A 35 13.90 -6.58 -6.77
CA TYR A 35 13.96 -5.94 -8.08
C TYR A 35 15.02 -4.83 -8.12
N LEU A 36 15.03 -3.92 -7.14
CA LEU A 36 15.99 -2.82 -7.10
C LEU A 36 17.43 -3.31 -6.91
N ALA A 37 17.65 -4.36 -6.12
CA ALA A 37 18.96 -4.98 -5.97
C ALA A 37 19.49 -5.57 -7.30
N ARG A 38 18.61 -6.10 -8.14
CA ARG A 38 18.94 -6.63 -9.48
C ARG A 38 19.04 -5.55 -10.56
N HIS A 39 18.54 -4.35 -10.31
CA HIS A 39 18.51 -3.22 -11.25
C HIS A 39 19.07 -1.94 -10.60
N PRO A 40 20.40 -1.86 -10.34
CA PRO A 40 21.01 -0.70 -9.70
C PRO A 40 20.79 0.62 -10.46
N GLU A 41 20.60 0.56 -11.78
CA GLU A 41 20.28 1.72 -12.62
C GLU A 41 18.91 2.33 -12.31
N MET A 42 17.95 1.51 -11.87
CA MET A 42 16.64 1.97 -11.42
C MET A 42 16.70 2.44 -9.97
N ASP A 43 17.41 1.73 -9.11
CA ASP A 43 17.60 2.12 -7.70
C ASP A 43 18.28 3.49 -7.58
N ALA A 44 19.28 3.77 -8.43
CA ALA A 44 19.96 5.06 -8.48
C ALA A 44 19.06 6.23 -8.90
N GLN A 45 17.94 5.97 -9.59
CA GLN A 45 16.97 6.99 -9.98
C GLN A 45 15.92 7.26 -8.87
N CYS A 46 15.75 6.31 -7.94
CA CYS A 46 14.79 6.45 -6.86
C CYS A 46 15.35 7.34 -5.74
N THR A 47 14.52 8.25 -5.21
CA THR A 47 14.90 9.03 -4.03
C THR A 47 14.91 8.15 -2.78
N GLN A 48 15.95 8.26 -1.94
CA GLN A 48 16.06 7.49 -0.70
C GLN A 48 15.71 8.30 0.57
N LYS A 49 14.93 9.39 0.41
CA LYS A 49 14.62 10.33 1.50
C LYS A 49 13.41 9.93 2.35
N GLY A 50 12.73 8.83 2.03
CA GLY A 50 11.57 8.33 2.78
C GLY A 50 10.37 9.26 2.77
N THR A 51 10.30 10.22 1.85
CA THR A 51 9.17 11.15 1.70
C THR A 51 8.00 10.46 1.00
N THR A 52 6.78 10.72 1.45
CA THR A 52 5.55 10.16 0.85
C THR A 52 4.59 11.28 0.51
N GLU A 53 4.17 11.33 -0.74
CA GLU A 53 3.13 12.22 -1.23
C GLU A 53 1.91 11.39 -1.65
N TYR A 54 0.71 11.87 -1.29
CA TYR A 54 -0.55 11.20 -1.63
C TYR A 54 -1.26 12.04 -2.69
N LEU A 55 -1.54 11.44 -3.84
CA LEU A 55 -2.19 12.09 -4.97
C LEU A 55 -3.46 11.32 -5.33
N THR A 56 -4.51 12.04 -5.72
CA THR A 56 -5.77 11.44 -6.19
C THR A 56 -6.32 12.23 -7.36
N THR A 57 -6.98 11.56 -8.31
CA THR A 57 -7.73 12.25 -9.38
C THR A 57 -9.14 12.62 -8.98
N GLU A 58 -9.58 12.14 -7.81
CA GLU A 58 -10.89 12.37 -7.23
C GLU A 58 -10.83 13.44 -6.12
N ASN A 59 -11.87 13.52 -5.30
CA ASN A 59 -11.92 14.41 -4.15
C ASN A 59 -10.85 14.05 -3.09
N ALA A 60 -9.90 14.96 -2.86
CA ALA A 60 -8.83 14.80 -1.87
C ALA A 60 -9.36 14.60 -0.45
N THR A 61 -10.36 15.37 0.00
CA THR A 61 -10.92 15.26 1.35
C THR A 61 -11.49 13.88 1.65
N VAL A 62 -12.22 13.30 0.69
CA VAL A 62 -12.76 11.93 0.82
C VAL A 62 -11.63 10.89 0.86
N PHE A 63 -10.57 11.08 0.08
CA PHE A 63 -9.39 10.22 0.10
C PHE A 63 -8.66 10.30 1.45
N GLU A 64 -8.40 11.51 1.95
CA GLU A 64 -7.73 11.78 3.23
C GLU A 64 -8.44 11.11 4.39
N GLU A 65 -9.78 11.24 4.48
CA GLU A 65 -10.58 10.61 5.53
C GLU A 65 -10.39 9.08 5.54
N LYS A 66 -10.51 8.45 4.37
CA LYS A 66 -10.40 6.99 4.23
C LYS A 66 -8.98 6.49 4.46
N ALA A 67 -7.99 7.15 3.86
CA ALA A 67 -6.59 6.79 3.98
C ALA A 67 -6.08 6.98 5.42
N SER A 68 -6.53 8.03 6.10
CA SER A 68 -6.12 8.29 7.49
C SER A 68 -6.64 7.22 8.45
N ARG A 69 -7.89 6.76 8.24
CA ARG A 69 -8.45 5.63 9.01
C ARG A 69 -7.70 4.33 8.73
N LEU A 70 -7.36 4.07 7.47
CA LEU A 70 -6.71 2.83 7.07
C LEU A 70 -5.25 2.73 7.51
N LEU A 71 -4.51 3.85 7.45
CA LEU A 71 -3.09 3.90 7.76
C LEU A 71 -2.81 4.34 9.20
N GLU A 72 -3.86 4.57 10.00
CA GLU A 72 -3.79 5.03 11.39
C GLU A 72 -2.89 6.25 11.59
N LYS A 73 -2.87 7.15 10.58
CA LYS A 73 -2.04 8.36 10.57
C LYS A 73 -2.75 9.48 9.84
N SER A 74 -2.45 10.74 10.18
CA SER A 74 -3.00 11.88 9.44
C SER A 74 -2.42 11.92 8.02
N ILE A 75 -3.29 11.82 7.02
CA ILE A 75 -2.95 11.90 5.60
C ILE A 75 -3.38 13.25 5.06
N ARG A 76 -2.50 13.86 4.26
CA ARG A 76 -2.84 14.96 3.36
C ARG A 76 -2.63 14.53 1.93
N ALA A 77 -3.59 14.82 1.07
CA ALA A 77 -3.57 14.46 -0.34
C ALA A 77 -3.84 15.67 -1.23
N THR A 78 -3.36 15.61 -2.47
CA THR A 78 -3.61 16.65 -3.48
C THR A 78 -4.44 16.06 -4.61
N THR A 79 -5.50 16.77 -5.01
CA THR A 79 -6.24 16.42 -6.23
C THR A 79 -5.42 16.85 -7.44
N ILE A 80 -5.19 15.93 -8.37
CA ILE A 80 -4.48 16.16 -9.63
C ILE A 80 -5.38 15.81 -10.82
N HIS A 81 -5.13 16.44 -11.96
CA HIS A 81 -5.81 16.13 -13.23
C HIS A 81 -4.79 15.51 -14.19
N LEU A 82 -5.17 14.40 -14.83
CA LEU A 82 -4.35 13.67 -15.80
C LEU A 82 -4.64 14.11 -17.24
#